data_AF-A0A3M1WPJ8-F1
#
_entry.id   AF-A0A3M1WPJ8-F1
#
_cell.length_a   1.000
_cell.length_b   1.000
_cell.length_c   1.000
_cell.angle_alpha   90.00
_cell.angle_beta   90.00
_cell.angle_gamma   90.00
#
_symmetry.space_group_name_H-M   'P 1'
#
loop_
_entity.id
_entity.type
_entity.pdbx_description
1 polymer ?
#
loop_
_entity_poly.entity_id
_entity_poly.type
_entity_poly.pdbx_seq_one_letter_code
_entity_poly.pdbx_strand_id
1 'polypeptide(L)'
;RLHPKARLIRGWPRPRGGVTGLDASFAAAMFIGYHAREGTRRAVLSHTFLAGEVADFRINGRSIGEGEFNAIVAGALGVPVVLVSGDDVVVEQMRAFLGDVEGVVVKRALSRTAAVVIPPQVTTARLKAAAERALRRRDAFKPVRLETPYRVEFVFKPKADERIEQIVRKHPEISQPAPRTLARTCQNVDELIDFYMTALGIGLESPPVLKR
;
A
#
# COMPACT_ATOMS: atom_id res chain seq x y z
N ARG A 1 14.99 11.35 14.31
CA ARG A 1 15.38 10.28 15.26
C ARG A 1 14.12 9.55 15.68
N LEU A 2 14.17 8.23 15.88
CA LEU A 2 13.02 7.44 16.33
C LEU A 2 12.73 7.73 17.82
N HIS A 3 11.46 7.73 18.21
CA HIS A 3 11.07 7.89 19.62
C HIS A 3 11.51 6.65 20.44
N PRO A 4 12.08 6.79 21.65
CA PRO A 4 12.63 5.66 22.41
C PRO A 4 11.60 4.61 22.83
N LYS A 5 10.31 4.98 22.92
CA LYS A 5 9.20 4.06 23.18
C LYS A 5 8.62 3.38 21.93
N ALA A 6 9.11 3.73 20.74
CA ALA A 6 8.63 3.13 19.50
C ALA A 6 9.45 1.89 19.13
N ARG A 7 8.80 0.91 18.52
CA ARG A 7 9.45 -0.24 17.89
C ARG A 7 9.52 0.00 16.40
N LEU A 8 10.66 -0.30 15.78
CA LEU A 8 10.88 -0.15 14.34
C LEU A 8 11.05 -1.51 13.68
N ILE A 9 10.23 -1.78 12.66
CA ILE A 9 10.44 -2.88 11.72
C ILE A 9 11.19 -2.31 10.52
N ARG A 10 12.40 -2.82 10.25
CA ARG A 10 13.27 -2.39 9.16
C ARG A 10 13.88 -3.60 8.47
N GLY A 11 14.10 -3.50 7.16
CA GLY A 11 14.69 -4.56 6.33
C GLY A 11 13.70 -5.12 5.31
N TRP A 12 14.22 -5.96 4.42
CA TRP A 12 13.50 -6.65 3.35
C TRP A 12 14.09 -8.06 3.19
N PRO A 13 13.29 -9.11 2.89
CA PRO A 13 11.83 -9.12 2.66
C PRO A 13 10.99 -9.05 3.95
N ARG A 14 9.71 -8.65 3.83
CA ARG A 14 8.76 -8.55 4.95
C ARG A 14 7.47 -9.34 4.66
N PRO A 15 7.03 -10.28 5.53
CA PRO A 15 5.93 -11.21 5.23
C PRO A 15 4.57 -10.60 4.82
N ARG A 16 4.27 -9.35 5.22
CA ARG A 16 3.02 -8.64 4.87
C ARG A 16 3.27 -7.26 4.27
N GLY A 17 4.41 -7.06 3.62
CA GLY A 17 4.77 -5.79 3.00
C GLY A 17 4.74 -4.60 3.99
N GLY A 18 3.97 -3.55 3.65
CA GLY A 18 3.87 -2.30 4.40
C GLY A 18 3.17 -2.39 5.76
N VAL A 19 2.40 -3.44 6.00
CA VAL A 19 1.65 -3.66 7.26
C VAL A 19 2.20 -4.81 8.10
N THR A 20 3.46 -5.19 7.84
CA THR A 20 4.13 -6.21 8.66
C THR A 20 4.20 -5.78 10.12
N GLY A 21 3.78 -6.66 11.02
CA GLY A 21 3.70 -6.42 12.46
C GLY A 21 2.35 -5.88 12.93
N LEU A 22 1.39 -5.64 12.03
CA LEU A 22 0.01 -5.34 12.38
C LEU A 22 -0.77 -6.63 12.68
N ASP A 23 -1.56 -6.61 13.74
CA ASP A 23 -2.52 -7.66 14.11
C ASP A 23 -3.77 -7.03 14.75
N ALA A 24 -4.73 -7.85 15.16
CA ALA A 24 -6.00 -7.41 15.72
C ALA A 24 -5.90 -6.73 17.10
N SER A 25 -4.73 -6.75 17.75
CA SER A 25 -4.51 -6.05 19.03
C SER A 25 -4.29 -4.54 18.89
N PHE A 26 -4.07 -4.06 17.66
CA PHE A 26 -3.84 -2.64 17.39
C PHE A 26 -5.14 -1.85 17.35
N ALA A 27 -5.18 -0.73 18.06
CA ALA A 27 -6.36 0.13 18.10
C ALA A 27 -6.60 0.95 16.82
N ALA A 28 -5.54 1.24 16.06
CA ALA A 28 -5.59 2.07 14.85
C ALA A 28 -4.29 1.95 14.03
N ALA A 29 -4.39 2.26 12.74
CA ALA A 29 -3.26 2.44 11.84
C ALA A 29 -3.14 3.90 11.37
N MET A 30 -1.91 4.39 11.23
CA MET A 30 -1.59 5.71 10.68
C MET A 30 -0.59 5.58 9.54
N PHE A 31 -0.94 6.08 8.37
CA PHE A 31 -0.17 5.98 7.14
C PHE A 31 0.59 7.29 6.90
N ILE A 32 1.89 7.29 7.17
CA ILE A 32 2.70 8.50 7.17
C ILE A 32 3.61 8.56 5.94
N GLY A 33 3.54 9.65 5.18
CA GLY A 33 4.40 9.89 4.02
C GLY A 33 4.06 9.04 2.78
N TYR A 34 2.78 8.71 2.59
CA TYR A 34 2.30 7.97 1.43
C TYR A 34 2.29 8.85 0.15
N HIS A 35 2.10 8.20 -0.99
CA HIS A 35 1.99 8.80 -2.31
C HIS A 35 0.84 8.16 -3.10
N ALA A 36 0.38 8.84 -4.15
CA ALA A 36 -0.71 8.34 -4.98
C ALA A 36 -0.29 7.09 -5.79
N ARG A 37 -1.29 6.31 -6.22
CA ARG A 37 -1.10 5.13 -7.07
C ARG A 37 -0.50 5.45 -8.44
N GLU A 38 0.11 4.46 -9.09
CA GLU A 38 0.65 4.57 -10.45
C GLU A 38 -0.40 5.12 -11.43
N GLY A 39 0.06 5.88 -12.44
CA GLY A 39 -0.81 6.51 -13.44
C GLY A 39 -1.54 7.77 -12.95
N THR A 40 -1.47 8.09 -11.66
CA THR A 40 -2.08 9.33 -11.13
C THR A 40 -1.31 10.56 -11.61
N ARG A 41 -2.02 11.46 -12.32
CA ARG A 41 -1.48 12.74 -12.79
C ARG A 41 -1.33 13.72 -11.63
N ARG A 42 -0.32 14.61 -11.74
CA ARG A 42 -0.01 15.64 -10.74
C ARG A 42 0.14 15.08 -9.32
N ALA A 43 0.79 13.93 -9.16
CA ALA A 43 1.08 13.34 -7.86
C ALA A 43 2.56 12.98 -7.74
N VAL A 44 3.19 13.34 -6.62
CA VAL A 44 4.64 13.27 -6.44
C VAL A 44 5.06 11.83 -6.20
N LEU A 45 5.95 11.33 -7.05
CA LEU A 45 6.44 9.95 -7.06
C LEU A 45 5.29 8.93 -7.11
N SER A 46 4.21 9.23 -7.85
CA SER A 46 3.08 8.31 -7.96
C SER A 46 3.53 6.94 -8.45
N HIS A 47 3.28 5.88 -7.71
CA HIS A 47 3.56 4.51 -8.12
C HIS A 47 2.80 3.53 -7.25
N THR A 48 2.81 2.26 -7.67
CA THR A 48 2.24 1.16 -6.92
C THR A 48 3.29 0.05 -6.82
N PHE A 49 3.82 -0.19 -5.63
CA PHE A 49 4.84 -1.19 -5.31
C PHE A 49 6.15 -1.00 -6.09
N LEU A 50 6.39 -1.77 -7.15
CA LEU A 50 7.62 -1.68 -7.95
C LEU A 50 7.45 -0.61 -9.03
N ALA A 51 7.86 0.63 -8.73
CA ALA A 51 7.67 1.79 -9.60
C ALA A 51 8.13 1.59 -11.07
N GLY A 52 9.16 0.77 -11.29
CA GLY A 52 9.68 0.46 -12.62
C GLY A 52 8.90 -0.61 -13.40
N GLU A 53 8.06 -1.38 -12.72
CA GLU A 53 7.51 -2.63 -13.25
C GLU A 53 6.00 -2.76 -13.15
N VAL A 54 5.35 -2.14 -12.17
CA VAL A 54 3.88 -2.20 -12.03
C VAL A 54 3.25 -1.06 -12.81
N ALA A 55 2.28 -1.38 -13.66
CA ALA A 55 1.48 -0.42 -14.41
C ALA A 55 0.12 -0.17 -13.72
N ASP A 56 -0.47 -1.19 -13.11
CA ASP A 56 -1.73 -1.08 -12.36
C ASP A 56 -1.88 -2.26 -11.39
N PHE A 57 -2.65 -2.05 -10.32
CA PHE A 57 -3.04 -3.10 -9.39
C PHE A 57 -4.51 -2.94 -9.06
N ARG A 58 -5.30 -3.99 -9.27
CA ARG A 58 -6.75 -3.93 -9.14
C ARG A 58 -7.28 -4.97 -8.17
N ILE A 59 -8.28 -4.57 -7.41
CA ILE A 59 -9.11 -5.48 -6.62
C ILE A 59 -10.56 -5.20 -7.00
N ASN A 60 -11.30 -6.25 -7.39
CA ASN A 60 -12.70 -6.19 -7.81
C ASN A 60 -12.91 -5.16 -8.94
N GLY A 61 -11.99 -5.11 -9.90
CA GLY A 61 -12.03 -4.21 -11.06
C GLY A 61 -11.63 -2.76 -10.76
N ARG A 62 -11.37 -2.39 -9.50
CA ARG A 62 -10.96 -1.04 -9.12
C ARG A 62 -9.44 -0.93 -8.97
N SER A 63 -8.83 0.03 -9.66
CA SER A 63 -7.41 0.38 -9.46
C SER A 63 -7.17 0.95 -8.05
N ILE A 64 -6.18 0.39 -7.36
CA ILE A 64 -5.80 0.75 -6.00
C ILE A 64 -4.29 0.97 -5.88
N GLY A 65 -3.87 1.80 -4.94
CA GLY A 65 -2.47 2.00 -4.58
C GLY A 65 -2.07 1.23 -3.33
N GLU A 66 -0.84 1.47 -2.88
CA GLU A 66 -0.31 0.92 -1.64
C GLU A 66 -1.10 1.35 -0.40
N GLY A 67 -1.61 2.58 -0.40
CA GLY A 67 -2.46 3.11 0.67
C GLY A 67 -3.75 2.32 0.82
N GLU A 68 -4.49 2.17 -0.28
CA GLU A 68 -5.74 1.41 -0.28
C GLU A 68 -5.50 -0.07 0.01
N PHE A 69 -4.46 -0.68 -0.58
CA PHE A 69 -4.10 -2.07 -0.31
C PHE A 69 -3.79 -2.31 1.17
N ASN A 70 -2.92 -1.49 1.77
CA ASN A 70 -2.58 -1.61 3.19
C ASN A 70 -3.81 -1.38 4.08
N ALA A 71 -4.74 -0.51 3.67
CA ALA A 71 -5.99 -0.29 4.40
C ALA A 71 -6.94 -1.50 4.31
N ILE A 72 -7.01 -2.19 3.18
CA ILE A 72 -7.76 -3.45 3.04
C ILE A 72 -7.18 -4.51 3.98
N VAL A 73 -5.85 -4.66 4.01
CA VAL A 73 -5.19 -5.63 4.89
C VAL A 73 -5.40 -5.29 6.37
N ALA A 74 -5.23 -4.02 6.74
CA ALA A 74 -5.53 -3.56 8.11
C ALA A 74 -7.00 -3.79 8.48
N GLY A 75 -7.91 -3.53 7.53
CA GLY A 75 -9.34 -3.71 7.69
C GLY A 75 -9.76 -5.16 7.97
N ALA A 76 -9.13 -6.12 7.29
CA ALA A 76 -9.32 -7.54 7.52
C ALA A 76 -8.86 -7.99 8.92
N LEU A 77 -7.93 -7.27 9.54
CA LEU A 77 -7.49 -7.46 10.92
C LEU A 77 -8.37 -6.70 11.94
N GLY A 78 -9.42 -6.01 11.49
CA GLY A 78 -10.28 -5.20 12.34
C GLY A 78 -9.66 -3.85 12.75
N VAL A 79 -8.55 -3.43 12.13
CA VAL A 79 -7.85 -2.20 12.48
C VAL A 79 -8.26 -1.05 11.54
N PRO A 80 -8.84 0.05 12.05
CA PRO A 80 -9.18 1.19 11.22
C PRO A 80 -7.94 2.03 10.88
N VAL A 81 -7.89 2.57 9.66
CA VAL A 81 -6.92 3.60 9.28
C VAL A 81 -7.49 4.96 9.67
N VAL A 82 -6.84 5.64 10.60
CA VAL A 82 -7.37 6.88 11.21
C VAL A 82 -6.68 8.15 10.72
N LEU A 83 -5.47 8.02 10.16
CA LEU A 83 -4.67 9.13 9.68
C LEU A 83 -3.90 8.73 8.43
N VAL A 84 -3.89 9.60 7.42
CA VAL A 84 -3.03 9.52 6.24
C VAL A 84 -2.28 10.84 6.06
N SER A 85 -1.00 10.78 5.72
CA SER A 85 -0.26 11.95 5.27
C SER A 85 0.57 11.67 4.02
N GLY A 86 0.75 12.72 3.21
CA GLY A 86 1.42 12.63 1.92
C GLY A 86 1.28 13.92 1.12
N ASP A 87 1.23 13.81 -0.21
CA ASP A 87 0.78 14.95 -1.01
C ASP A 87 -0.75 15.14 -0.93
N ASP A 88 -1.24 16.21 -1.56
CA ASP A 88 -2.66 16.52 -1.66
C ASP A 88 -3.44 15.42 -2.38
N VAL A 89 -2.85 14.81 -3.41
CA VAL A 89 -3.52 13.80 -4.22
C VAL A 89 -3.73 12.48 -3.49
N VAL A 90 -2.73 11.97 -2.76
CA VAL A 90 -2.91 10.73 -1.97
C VAL A 90 -3.89 10.95 -0.82
N VAL A 91 -3.90 12.13 -0.22
CA VAL A 91 -4.88 12.46 0.83
C VAL A 91 -6.29 12.47 0.25
N GLU A 92 -6.48 13.01 -0.95
CA GLU A 92 -7.76 12.95 -1.67
C GLU A 92 -8.17 11.51 -2.02
N GLN A 93 -7.26 10.72 -2.58
CA GLN A 93 -7.52 9.30 -2.92
C GLN A 93 -7.93 8.50 -1.69
N MET A 94 -7.22 8.67 -0.57
CA MET A 94 -7.51 7.95 0.66
C MET A 94 -8.80 8.42 1.32
N ARG A 95 -9.19 9.70 1.19
CA ARG A 95 -10.53 10.16 1.61
C ARG A 95 -11.63 9.59 0.74
N ALA A 96 -11.43 9.54 -0.58
CA ALA A 96 -12.38 8.89 -1.48
C ALA A 96 -12.53 7.38 -1.19
N PHE A 97 -11.51 6.75 -0.60
CA PHE A 97 -11.56 5.33 -0.24
C PHE A 97 -12.07 5.06 1.18
N LEU A 98 -11.62 5.83 2.18
CA LEU A 98 -11.88 5.60 3.61
C LEU A 98 -12.99 6.51 4.17
N GLY A 99 -13.48 7.47 3.40
CA GLY A 99 -14.40 8.51 3.87
C GLY A 99 -13.67 9.59 4.68
N ASP A 100 -14.14 9.83 5.90
CA ASP A 100 -13.71 10.96 6.75
C ASP A 100 -12.36 10.75 7.46
N VAL A 101 -11.41 10.05 6.83
CA VAL A 101 -10.06 9.83 7.39
C VAL A 101 -9.33 11.16 7.65
N GLU A 102 -8.62 11.29 8.78
CA GLU A 102 -7.79 12.46 9.01
C GLU A 102 -6.67 12.51 7.95
N GLY A 103 -6.61 13.61 7.21
CA GLY A 103 -5.68 13.80 6.10
C GLY A 103 -4.74 14.96 6.34
N VAL A 104 -3.42 14.73 6.25
CA VAL A 104 -2.40 15.78 6.40
C VAL A 104 -1.58 15.91 5.12
N VAL A 105 -1.83 16.99 4.40
CA VAL A 105 -1.03 17.39 3.24
C VAL A 105 0.28 18.01 3.74
N VAL A 106 1.40 17.35 3.45
CA VAL A 106 2.76 17.80 3.82
C VAL A 106 3.55 18.38 2.63
N LYS A 107 3.04 18.17 1.42
CA LYS A 107 3.55 18.73 0.17
C LYS A 107 2.38 18.86 -0.81
N ARG A 108 2.40 19.84 -1.71
CA ARG A 108 1.44 19.93 -2.81
C ARG A 108 2.12 19.55 -4.10
N ALA A 109 1.53 18.64 -4.85
CA ALA A 109 2.12 18.11 -6.06
C ALA A 109 2.02 19.11 -7.22
N LEU A 110 3.14 19.34 -7.91
CA LEU A 110 3.20 20.13 -9.15
C LEU A 110 3.37 19.22 -10.36
N SER A 111 4.15 18.15 -10.21
CA SER A 111 4.34 17.08 -11.18
C SER A 111 4.72 15.78 -10.47
N ARG A 112 5.07 14.73 -11.23
CA ARG A 112 5.60 13.49 -10.66
C ARG A 112 6.90 13.72 -9.87
N THR A 113 7.67 14.74 -10.23
CA THR A 113 9.02 14.98 -9.70
C THR A 113 9.18 16.34 -9.04
N ALA A 114 8.12 17.16 -8.95
CA ALA A 114 8.15 18.49 -8.37
C ALA A 114 6.97 18.72 -7.41
N ALA A 115 7.23 19.45 -6.32
CA ALA A 115 6.24 19.73 -5.28
C ALA A 115 6.52 21.08 -4.59
N VAL A 116 5.47 21.73 -4.09
CA VAL A 116 5.60 22.74 -3.04
C VAL A 116 5.70 21.99 -1.71
N VAL A 117 6.88 21.97 -1.10
CA VAL A 117 7.14 21.25 0.15
C VAL A 117 6.91 22.17 1.35
N ILE A 118 6.15 21.68 2.34
CA ILE A 118 5.87 22.44 3.56
C ILE A 118 7.01 22.19 4.57
N PRO A 119 7.52 23.22 5.26
CA PRO A 119 8.64 23.08 6.20
C PRO A 119 8.42 21.99 7.27
N PRO A 120 9.45 21.20 7.64
CA PRO A 120 9.34 20.11 8.61
C PRO A 120 8.76 20.53 9.97
N GLN A 121 9.07 21.73 10.46
CA GLN A 121 8.56 22.26 11.72
C GLN A 121 7.02 22.40 11.67
N VAL A 122 6.50 22.89 10.53
CA VAL A 122 5.06 23.06 10.31
C VAL A 122 4.37 21.71 10.11
N THR A 123 4.95 20.82 9.30
CA THR A 123 4.36 19.49 9.06
C THR A 123 4.37 18.62 10.31
N THR A 124 5.42 18.70 11.13
CA THR A 124 5.50 17.99 12.42
C THR A 124 4.38 18.44 13.37
N ALA A 125 4.15 19.75 13.50
CA ALA A 125 3.06 20.27 14.33
C ALA A 125 1.68 19.81 13.81
N ARG A 126 1.46 19.86 12.50
CA ARG A 126 0.21 19.40 11.86
C ARG A 126 -0.02 17.91 12.08
N LEU A 127 1.00 17.08 11.88
CA LEU A 127 0.94 15.63 12.07
C LEU A 127 0.63 15.28 13.52
N LYS A 128 1.27 15.96 14.49
CA LYS A 128 1.00 15.76 15.92
C LYS A 128 -0.46 16.07 16.25
N ALA A 129 -0.96 17.23 15.82
CA ALA A 129 -2.33 17.64 16.08
C ALA A 129 -3.36 16.71 15.40
N ALA A 130 -3.08 16.26 14.16
CA ALA A 130 -3.95 15.34 13.45
C ALA A 130 -3.96 13.94 14.08
N ALA A 131 -2.81 13.42 14.52
CA ALA A 131 -2.74 12.15 15.23
C ALA A 131 -3.55 12.19 16.54
N GLU A 132 -3.48 13.30 17.28
CA GLU A 132 -4.29 13.48 18.48
C GLU A 132 -5.80 13.50 18.16
N ARG A 133 -6.24 14.27 17.16
CA ARG A 133 -7.65 14.30 16.74
C ARG A 133 -8.14 12.93 16.27
N ALA A 134 -7.34 12.25 15.44
CA ALA A 134 -7.63 10.92 14.91
C ALA A 134 -7.87 9.92 16.05
N LEU A 135 -7.00 9.91 17.07
CA LEU A 135 -7.13 8.99 18.19
C LEU A 135 -8.30 9.34 19.13
N ARG A 136 -8.58 10.64 19.35
CA ARG A 136 -9.72 11.08 20.17
C ARG A 136 -11.06 10.65 19.61
N ARG A 137 -11.19 10.57 18.28
CA ARG A 137 -12.41 10.12 17.60
C ARG A 137 -12.24 8.77 16.89
N ARG A 138 -11.30 7.94 17.36
CA ARG A 138 -10.97 6.61 16.83
C ARG A 138 -12.21 5.79 16.44
N ASP A 139 -13.21 5.80 17.31
CA ASP A 139 -14.39 4.94 17.18
C ASP A 139 -15.34 5.39 16.04
N ALA A 140 -15.11 6.57 15.47
CA ALA A 140 -15.80 7.05 14.26
C ALA A 140 -15.24 6.45 12.96
N PHE A 141 -14.03 5.88 12.98
CA PHE A 141 -13.41 5.27 11.81
C PHE A 141 -13.74 3.78 11.74
N LYS A 142 -14.10 3.30 10.55
CA LYS A 142 -14.42 1.88 10.34
C LYS A 142 -13.28 1.17 9.63
N PRO A 143 -12.91 -0.05 10.05
CA PRO A 143 -12.01 -0.90 9.28
C PRO A 143 -12.58 -1.14 7.87
N VAL A 144 -11.72 -1.13 6.85
CA VAL A 144 -12.15 -1.42 5.48
C VAL A 144 -12.62 -2.88 5.41
N ARG A 145 -13.82 -3.09 4.86
CA ARG A 145 -14.32 -4.43 4.56
C ARG A 145 -14.76 -4.46 3.11
N LEU A 146 -14.12 -5.32 2.32
CA LEU A 146 -14.58 -5.68 0.99
C LEU A 146 -15.16 -7.09 1.06
N GLU A 147 -16.17 -7.34 0.24
CA GLU A 147 -16.73 -8.68 0.11
C GLU A 147 -15.74 -9.61 -0.59
N THR A 148 -15.62 -10.82 -0.06
CA THR A 148 -14.87 -11.90 -0.69
C THR A 148 -15.76 -12.68 -1.66
N PRO A 149 -15.19 -13.26 -2.72
CA PRO A 149 -13.75 -13.33 -3.01
C PRO A 149 -13.18 -12.05 -3.64
N TYR A 150 -11.91 -11.76 -3.37
CA TYR A 150 -11.15 -10.71 -4.04
C TYR A 150 -10.76 -11.16 -5.44
N ARG A 151 -11.21 -10.46 -6.47
CA ARG A 151 -10.70 -10.63 -7.84
C ARG A 151 -9.54 -9.68 -8.04
N VAL A 152 -8.32 -10.22 -8.02
CA VAL A 152 -7.10 -9.41 -7.97
C VAL A 152 -6.38 -9.50 -9.31
N GLU A 153 -5.94 -8.36 -9.82
CA GLU A 153 -5.14 -8.27 -11.04
C GLU A 153 -3.89 -7.42 -10.81
N PHE A 154 -2.78 -7.91 -11.33
CA PHE A 154 -1.49 -7.24 -11.29
C PHE A 154 -1.04 -7.00 -12.73
N VAL A 155 -1.07 -5.74 -13.18
CA VAL A 155 -0.72 -5.36 -14.55
C VAL A 155 0.70 -4.80 -14.55
N PHE A 156 1.57 -5.39 -15.35
CA PHE A 156 2.97 -5.01 -15.45
C PHE A 156 3.27 -4.14 -16.66
N LYS A 157 4.36 -3.39 -16.54
CA LYS A 157 5.03 -2.65 -17.61
C LYS A 157 5.76 -3.64 -18.55
N PRO A 158 6.12 -3.24 -19.78
CA PRO A 158 6.74 -4.12 -20.78
C PRO A 158 8.01 -4.90 -20.38
N LYS A 159 8.64 -4.62 -19.24
CA LYS A 159 9.92 -5.23 -18.85
C LYS A 159 9.77 -6.44 -17.91
N ALA A 160 8.55 -6.92 -17.67
CA ALA A 160 8.27 -7.95 -16.67
C ALA A 160 7.92 -9.33 -17.25
N ASP A 161 8.07 -9.54 -18.56
CA ASP A 161 7.60 -10.75 -19.26
C ASP A 161 8.22 -12.03 -18.66
N GLU A 162 9.53 -12.06 -18.44
CA GLU A 162 10.22 -13.20 -17.80
C GLU A 162 9.68 -13.50 -16.39
N ARG A 163 9.35 -12.48 -15.61
CA ARG A 163 8.78 -12.67 -14.26
C ARG A 163 7.39 -13.29 -14.35
N ILE A 164 6.56 -12.79 -15.26
CA ILE A 164 5.20 -13.30 -15.46
C ILE A 164 5.25 -14.77 -15.86
N GLU A 165 6.07 -15.13 -16.84
CA GLU A 165 6.26 -16.52 -17.26
C GLU A 165 6.73 -17.43 -16.12
N GLN A 166 7.71 -16.97 -15.34
CA GLN A 166 8.20 -17.72 -14.19
C GLN A 166 7.14 -17.95 -13.13
N ILE A 167 6.31 -16.93 -12.84
CA ILE A 167 5.23 -17.03 -11.85
C ILE A 167 4.16 -18.00 -12.34
N VAL A 168 3.63 -17.80 -13.56
CA VAL A 168 2.59 -18.67 -14.12
C VAL A 168 3.04 -20.13 -14.16
N ARG A 169 4.32 -20.39 -14.47
CA ARG A 169 4.87 -21.75 -14.47
C ARG A 169 4.96 -22.38 -13.06
N LYS A 170 5.29 -21.59 -12.03
CA LYS A 170 5.51 -22.08 -10.66
C LYS A 170 4.22 -22.10 -9.81
N HIS A 171 3.23 -21.30 -10.17
CA HIS A 171 2.02 -21.03 -9.39
C HIS A 171 0.77 -21.27 -10.24
N PRO A 172 0.29 -22.53 -10.35
CA PRO A 172 -0.85 -22.88 -11.20
C PRO A 172 -2.18 -22.21 -10.78
N GLU A 173 -2.27 -21.74 -9.53
CA GLU A 173 -3.39 -20.95 -9.02
C GLU A 173 -3.41 -19.50 -9.53
N ILE A 174 -2.35 -19.05 -10.19
CA ILE A 174 -2.24 -17.72 -10.81
C ILE A 174 -2.42 -17.86 -12.32
N SER A 175 -3.38 -17.12 -12.85
CA SER A 175 -3.67 -17.07 -14.30
C SER A 175 -3.04 -15.84 -14.95
N GLN A 176 -2.90 -15.88 -16.27
CA GLN A 176 -2.54 -14.73 -17.10
C GLN A 176 -3.68 -14.42 -18.09
N PRO A 177 -4.72 -13.66 -17.68
CA PRO A 177 -5.90 -13.42 -18.52
C PRO A 177 -5.63 -12.45 -19.68
N ALA A 178 -4.54 -11.70 -19.65
CA ALA A 178 -4.15 -10.74 -20.68
C ALA A 178 -2.63 -10.58 -20.73
N PRO A 179 -2.06 -10.01 -21.82
CA PRO A 179 -0.65 -9.67 -21.86
C PRO A 179 -0.24 -8.85 -20.65
N ARG A 180 0.83 -9.27 -19.98
CA ARG A 180 1.40 -8.60 -18.79
C ARG A 180 0.45 -8.47 -17.60
N THR A 181 -0.56 -9.33 -17.49
CA THR A 181 -1.51 -9.29 -16.38
C THR A 181 -1.50 -10.63 -15.65
N LEU A 182 -1.15 -10.64 -14.37
CA LEU A 182 -1.38 -11.78 -13.48
C LEU A 182 -2.70 -11.60 -12.76
N ALA A 183 -3.47 -12.67 -12.58
CA ALA A 183 -4.73 -12.61 -11.85
C ALA A 183 -4.98 -13.85 -10.98
N ARG A 184 -5.60 -13.62 -9.81
CA ARG A 184 -6.04 -14.66 -8.89
C ARG A 184 -7.34 -14.24 -8.19
N THR A 185 -8.19 -15.23 -7.92
CA THR A 185 -9.36 -15.07 -7.04
C THR A 185 -8.97 -15.53 -5.64
N CYS A 186 -9.01 -14.61 -4.66
CA CYS A 186 -8.56 -14.88 -3.28
C CYS A 186 -9.77 -14.92 -2.33
N GLN A 187 -9.90 -15.96 -1.52
CA GLN A 187 -11.04 -16.15 -0.61
C GLN A 187 -10.92 -15.36 0.68
N ASN A 188 -9.71 -14.94 1.04
CA ASN A 188 -9.39 -14.23 2.26
C ASN A 188 -8.18 -13.31 2.05
N VAL A 189 -7.87 -12.52 3.08
CA VAL A 189 -6.77 -11.54 3.01
C VAL A 189 -5.39 -12.19 2.95
N ASP A 190 -5.22 -13.40 3.52
CA ASP A 190 -3.92 -14.07 3.53
C ASP A 190 -3.56 -14.58 2.11
N GLU A 191 -4.53 -15.13 1.38
CA GLU A 191 -4.37 -15.45 -0.05
C GLU A 191 -4.10 -14.20 -0.91
N LEU A 192 -4.73 -13.06 -0.57
CA LEU A 192 -4.48 -11.79 -1.25
C LEU A 192 -3.03 -11.31 -1.01
N ILE A 193 -2.52 -11.43 0.22
CA ILE A 193 -1.13 -11.08 0.57
C ILE A 193 -0.17 -12.03 -0.14
N ASP A 194 -0.44 -13.33 -0.11
CA ASP A 194 0.36 -14.36 -0.79
C ASP A 194 0.48 -14.08 -2.30
N PHE A 195 -0.65 -13.78 -2.96
CA PHE A 195 -0.66 -13.38 -4.37
C PHE A 195 0.16 -12.11 -4.62
N TYR A 196 -0.04 -11.08 -3.79
CA TYR A 196 0.71 -9.83 -3.86
C TYR A 196 2.23 -10.07 -3.74
N MET A 197 2.66 -10.83 -2.73
CA MET A 197 4.08 -11.12 -2.50
C MET A 197 4.69 -11.92 -3.65
N THR A 198 3.95 -12.90 -4.15
CA THR A 198 4.32 -13.72 -5.31
C THR A 198 4.47 -12.88 -6.58
N ALA A 199 3.51 -11.99 -6.86
CA ALA A 199 3.54 -11.07 -8.00
C ALA A 199 4.75 -10.10 -7.95
N LEU A 200 5.20 -9.73 -6.75
CA LEU A 200 6.42 -8.94 -6.55
C LEU A 200 7.72 -9.76 -6.66
N GLY A 201 7.63 -11.08 -6.86
CA GLY A 201 8.78 -11.98 -6.95
C GLY A 201 9.41 -12.34 -5.61
N ILE A 202 8.74 -12.03 -4.50
CA ILE A 202 9.26 -12.32 -3.16
C ILE A 202 9.04 -13.81 -2.87
N GLY A 203 10.14 -14.54 -2.65
CA GLY A 203 10.12 -16.00 -2.52
C GLY A 203 10.39 -16.75 -3.83
N LEU A 204 10.62 -16.04 -4.95
CA LEU A 204 11.01 -16.67 -6.22
C LEU A 204 12.53 -16.89 -6.38
N GLU A 205 13.35 -16.24 -5.55
CA GLU A 205 14.80 -16.36 -5.55
C GLU A 205 15.29 -17.47 -4.61
N SER A 206 16.27 -18.27 -5.06
CA SER A 206 17.14 -19.03 -4.16
C SER A 206 17.76 -18.07 -3.14
N PRO A 207 17.96 -18.48 -1.87
CA PRO A 207 18.56 -17.60 -0.87
C PRO A 207 19.86 -17.00 -1.42
N PRO A 208 20.15 -15.71 -1.14
CA PRO A 208 21.37 -15.09 -1.61
C PRO A 208 22.55 -15.93 -1.12
N VAL A 209 23.38 -16.38 -2.07
CA VAL A 209 24.70 -16.90 -1.74
C VAL A 209 25.45 -15.74 -1.09
N LEU A 210 25.59 -15.78 0.23
CA LEU A 210 26.49 -14.90 0.95
C LEU A 210 27.89 -15.12 0.36
N LYS A 211 28.32 -14.23 -0.53
CA LYS A 211 29.73 -14.13 -0.88
C LYS A 211 30.45 -13.71 0.40
N ARG A 212 31.26 -14.63 0.93
CA ARG A 212 32.20 -14.38 2.03
C ARG A 212 33.21 -13.32 1.63
#